data_AF-A0A1I0VAS9-F1
#
_entry.id   AF-A0A1I0VAS9-F1
#
_cell.length_a   1.000
_cell.length_b   1.000
_cell.length_c   1.000
_cell.angle_alpha   90.00
_cell.angle_beta   90.00
_cell.angle_gamma   90.00
#
_symmetry.space_group_name_H-M   'P 1'
#
loop_
_entity.id
_entity.type
_entity.pdbx_description
1 polymer ?
#
loop_
_entity_poly.entity_id
_entity_poly.type
_entity_poly.pdbx_seq_one_letter_code
_entity_poly.pdbx_strand_id
1 'polypeptide(L)'
;MIKILLLFYISILYIFPNKFEIKIDKNTTKDQISEYVTIAKERGIEMKILYVSYFDTGKVRTLQVRFSSEVGSNLATLNFIENDNCVYFFRDYDPKAKVKMGIGSCPAVDSL
;
A
#
# COMPACT_ATOMS: atom_id res chain seq x y z
N MET A 1 7.30 13.89 41.46
CA MET A 1 7.26 14.25 40.02
C MET A 1 7.78 13.16 39.06
N ILE A 2 8.07 11.94 39.51
CA ILE A 2 8.62 10.85 38.65
C ILE A 2 7.51 10.02 37.96
N LYS A 3 6.28 10.00 38.49
CA LYS A 3 5.19 9.15 37.97
C LYS A 3 4.56 9.65 36.65
N ILE A 4 4.70 10.93 36.30
CA ILE A 4 4.09 11.51 35.08
C ILE A 4 4.96 11.21 33.84
N LEU A 5 6.28 11.07 33.99
CA LEU A 5 7.19 10.79 32.89
C LEU A 5 7.01 9.38 32.30
N LEU A 6 6.63 8.41 33.13
CA LEU A 6 6.50 7.01 32.75
C LEU A 6 5.25 6.73 31.91
N LEU A 7 4.17 7.50 32.12
CA LEU A 7 2.93 7.38 31.33
C LEU A 7 3.12 7.87 29.90
N PHE A 8 3.89 8.95 29.70
CA PHE A 8 4.20 9.45 28.36
C PHE A 8 5.05 8.48 27.54
N TYR A 9 5.96 7.73 28.18
CA TYR A 9 6.82 6.75 27.51
C TYR A 9 6.04 5.51 27.05
N ILE A 10 5.02 5.09 27.80
CA ILE A 10 4.17 3.94 27.45
C ILE A 10 3.19 4.31 26.32
N SER A 11 2.71 5.56 26.27
CA SER A 11 1.83 6.01 25.18
C SER A 11 2.53 6.13 23.81
N ILE A 12 3.86 6.33 23.78
CA ILE A 12 4.62 6.43 22.52
C ILE A 12 4.84 5.04 21.89
N LEU A 13 4.82 3.96 22.68
CA LEU A 13 4.98 2.58 22.18
C LEU A 13 3.76 2.04 21.43
N TYR A 14 2.60 2.70 21.52
CA TYR A 14 1.32 2.19 21.02
C TYR A 14 0.89 2.70 19.64
N ILE A 15 1.70 3.50 18.95
CA ILE A 15 1.36 4.03 17.62
C ILE A 15 2.39 3.60 16.57
N PHE A 16 2.99 2.41 16.73
CA PHE A 16 3.65 1.79 15.60
C PHE A 16 2.57 1.14 14.73
N PRO A 17 2.48 1.47 13.43
CA PRO A 17 1.55 0.78 12.53
C PRO A 17 1.81 -0.73 12.67
N ASN A 18 0.75 -1.53 12.75
CA ASN A 18 0.87 -2.99 12.90
C ASN A 18 1.05 -3.71 11.56
N LYS A 19 1.09 -2.95 10.47
CA LYS A 19 1.23 -3.43 9.09
C LYS A 19 2.10 -2.50 8.25
N PHE A 20 2.71 -3.07 7.23
CA PHE A 20 3.26 -2.33 6.10
C PHE A 20 2.20 -2.26 5.00
N GLU A 21 2.03 -1.10 4.37
CA GLU A 21 1.03 -0.88 3.32
C GLU A 21 1.60 -0.03 2.18
N ILE A 22 1.28 -0.43 0.95
CA ILE A 22 1.50 0.34 -0.28
C ILE A 22 0.15 0.68 -0.86
N LYS A 23 -0.04 1.97 -1.15
CA LYS A 23 -1.24 2.54 -1.76
C LYS A 23 -0.88 3.04 -3.16
N ILE A 24 -1.65 2.63 -4.16
CA ILE A 24 -1.57 3.18 -5.53
C ILE A 24 -2.93 3.76 -5.89
N ASP A 25 -2.92 5.00 -6.35
CA ASP A 25 -4.09 5.79 -6.70
C ASP A 25 -3.86 6.64 -7.96
N LYS A 26 -4.87 7.41 -8.37
CA LYS A 26 -4.82 8.28 -9.55
C LYS A 26 -3.72 9.35 -9.52
N ASN A 27 -3.14 9.64 -8.34
CA ASN A 27 -2.07 10.61 -8.17
C ASN A 27 -0.68 9.97 -8.20
N THR A 28 -0.60 8.64 -8.14
CA THR A 28 0.67 7.92 -8.15
C THR A 28 1.38 8.11 -9.48
N THR A 29 2.65 8.51 -9.45
CA THR A 29 3.48 8.74 -10.64
C THR A 29 4.19 7.48 -11.11
N LYS A 30 4.75 7.52 -12.32
CA LYS A 30 5.63 6.47 -12.86
C LYS A 30 6.80 6.13 -11.93
N ASP A 31 7.44 7.14 -11.36
CA ASP A 31 8.60 6.95 -10.50
C ASP A 31 8.19 6.30 -9.17
N GLN A 32 7.08 6.75 -8.59
CA GLN A 32 6.50 6.16 -7.38
C GLN A 32 6.10 4.70 -7.59
N ILE A 33 5.53 4.34 -8.75
CA ILE A 33 5.20 2.94 -9.05
C ILE A 33 6.45 2.05 -9.00
N SER A 34 7.56 2.51 -9.56
CA SER A 34 8.82 1.75 -9.59
C SER A 34 9.42 1.60 -8.19
N GLU A 35 9.36 2.67 -7.40
CA GLU A 35 9.76 2.68 -5.99
C GLU A 35 8.89 1.71 -5.17
N TYR A 36 7.58 1.77 -5.33
CA TYR A 36 6.63 0.91 -4.62
C TYR A 36 6.85 -0.57 -4.91
N VAL A 37 7.13 -0.96 -6.16
CA VAL A 37 7.47 -2.36 -6.47
C VAL A 37 8.75 -2.80 -5.74
N THR A 38 9.74 -1.92 -5.64
CA THR A 38 11.01 -2.20 -4.97
C THR A 38 10.79 -2.37 -3.47
N ILE A 39 10.13 -1.40 -2.83
CA ILE A 39 9.82 -1.45 -1.40
C ILE A 39 8.90 -2.64 -1.08
N ALA A 40 7.90 -2.93 -1.93
CA ALA A 40 7.02 -4.08 -1.77
C ALA A 40 7.83 -5.37 -1.64
N LYS A 41 8.77 -5.58 -2.57
CA LYS A 41 9.62 -6.77 -2.62
C LYS A 41 10.49 -6.89 -1.36
N GLU A 42 11.10 -5.79 -0.92
CA GLU A 42 11.90 -5.76 0.32
C GLU A 42 11.09 -6.11 1.58
N ARG A 43 9.78 -5.82 1.55
CA ARG A 43 8.83 -6.15 2.63
C ARG A 43 8.14 -7.51 2.46
N GLY A 44 8.57 -8.30 1.46
CA GLY A 44 8.02 -9.63 1.17
C GLY A 44 6.63 -9.59 0.53
N ILE A 45 6.27 -8.47 -0.11
CA ILE A 45 5.11 -8.34 -0.98
C ILE A 45 5.56 -8.56 -2.42
N GLU A 46 5.36 -9.78 -2.93
CA GLU A 46 5.65 -10.10 -4.33
C GLU A 46 4.52 -9.62 -5.24
N MET A 47 4.66 -8.38 -5.71
CA MET A 47 3.82 -7.81 -6.76
C MET A 47 4.57 -7.77 -8.09
N LYS A 48 3.86 -8.08 -9.18
CA LYS A 48 4.35 -7.97 -10.55
C LYS A 48 3.40 -7.09 -11.36
N ILE A 49 3.91 -5.98 -11.85
CA ILE A 49 3.19 -5.13 -12.80
C ILE A 49 3.22 -5.82 -14.16
N LEU A 50 2.04 -6.14 -14.68
CA LEU A 50 1.88 -6.75 -16.01
C LEU A 50 1.66 -5.70 -17.09
N TYR A 51 0.94 -4.64 -16.73
CA TYR A 51 0.65 -3.51 -17.62
C TYR A 51 0.49 -2.25 -16.79
N VAL A 52 0.99 -1.14 -17.31
CA VAL A 52 0.75 0.18 -16.73
C VAL A 52 0.67 1.20 -17.86
N SER A 53 -0.34 2.07 -17.80
CA SER A 53 -0.47 3.24 -18.66
C SER A 53 -0.54 4.50 -17.81
N TYR A 54 -0.19 5.62 -18.41
CA TYR A 54 -0.10 6.91 -17.74
C TYR A 54 -0.94 7.95 -18.47
N PHE A 55 -1.41 8.95 -17.73
CA PHE A 55 -1.89 10.20 -18.30
C PHE A 55 -0.72 11.05 -18.79
N ASP A 56 -1.00 12.07 -19.60
CA ASP A 56 0.01 13.02 -20.09
C ASP A 56 0.71 13.78 -18.94
N THR A 57 0.08 13.81 -17.77
CA THR A 57 0.63 14.37 -16.52
C THR A 57 1.68 13.45 -15.85
N GLY A 58 1.93 12.26 -16.38
CA GLY A 58 2.85 11.27 -15.81
C GLY A 58 2.27 10.44 -14.64
N LYS A 59 1.00 10.66 -14.31
CA LYS A 59 0.25 9.91 -13.29
C LYS A 59 -0.32 8.61 -13.85
N VAL A 60 -0.48 7.59 -13.02
CA VAL A 60 -1.04 6.31 -13.44
C VAL A 60 -2.48 6.43 -13.89
N ARG A 61 -2.79 5.81 -15.03
CA ARG A 61 -4.12 5.77 -15.63
C ARG A 61 -4.75 4.40 -15.50
N THR A 62 -4.02 3.37 -15.90
CA THR A 62 -4.46 1.98 -15.79
C THR A 62 -3.31 1.15 -15.25
N LEU A 63 -3.61 0.28 -14.29
CA LEU A 63 -2.63 -0.64 -13.70
C LEU A 63 -3.19 -2.06 -13.73
N GLN A 64 -2.42 -2.98 -14.30
CA GLN A 64 -2.64 -4.40 -14.14
C GLN A 64 -1.51 -5.00 -13.32
N VAL A 65 -1.88 -5.65 -12.23
CA VAL A 65 -0.96 -6.20 -11.25
C VAL A 65 -1.32 -7.64 -10.93
N ARG A 66 -0.30 -8.48 -10.92
CA ARG A 66 -0.36 -9.83 -10.39
C ARG A 66 0.31 -9.83 -9.03
N PHE A 67 -0.30 -10.51 -8.06
CA PHE A 67 0.28 -10.69 -6.74
C PHE A 67 0.06 -12.11 -6.23
N SER A 68 0.95 -12.56 -5.36
CA SER A 68 0.82 -13.85 -4.67
C SER A 68 0.11 -13.65 -3.34
N SER A 69 -0.93 -14.44 -3.07
CA SER A 69 -1.69 -14.43 -1.81
C SER A 69 -1.85 -15.85 -1.25
N GLU A 70 -2.51 -15.99 -0.10
CA GLU A 70 -2.85 -17.31 0.47
C GLU A 70 -3.70 -18.18 -0.46
N VAL A 71 -4.60 -17.58 -1.24
CA VAL A 71 -5.52 -18.30 -2.13
C VAL A 71 -4.94 -18.52 -3.53
N GLY A 72 -3.66 -18.17 -3.75
CA GLY A 72 -2.96 -18.33 -5.01
C GLY A 72 -2.57 -17.00 -5.67
N SER A 73 -2.25 -17.07 -6.96
CA SER A 73 -1.88 -15.90 -7.76
C SER A 73 -3.13 -15.18 -8.23
N ASN A 74 -3.30 -13.94 -7.78
CA ASN A 74 -4.42 -13.10 -8.16
C ASN A 74 -3.99 -12.08 -9.19
N LEU A 75 -4.94 -11.70 -10.04
CA LEU A 75 -4.80 -10.68 -11.06
C LEU A 75 -5.84 -9.60 -10.82
N ALA A 76 -5.40 -8.34 -10.80
CA ALA A 76 -6.29 -7.20 -10.72
C ALA A 76 -5.96 -6.20 -11.83
N THR A 77 -7.00 -5.63 -12.44
CA THR A 77 -6.88 -4.50 -13.37
C THR A 77 -7.66 -3.33 -12.80
N LEU A 78 -6.99 -2.19 -12.68
CA LEU A 78 -7.51 -0.97 -12.08
C LEU A 78 -7.49 0.13 -13.12
N ASN A 79 -8.59 0.85 -13.22
CA ASN A 79 -8.74 2.02 -14.07
C ASN A 79 -9.04 3.25 -13.20
N PHE A 80 -8.13 4.21 -13.20
CA PHE A 80 -8.17 5.40 -12.35
C PHE A 80 -8.79 6.63 -13.06
N ILE A 81 -9.40 6.45 -14.23
CA ILE A 81 -10.04 7.54 -14.99
C ILE A 81 -11.30 8.06 -14.30
N GLU A 82 -12.15 7.16 -13.79
CA GLU A 82 -13.52 7.52 -13.38
C GLU A 82 -13.73 7.43 -11.86
N ASN A 83 -12.84 6.75 -11.14
CA ASN A 83 -13.04 6.42 -9.74
C ASN A 83 -11.90 6.95 -8.87
N ASP A 84 -12.26 7.48 -7.70
CA ASP A 84 -11.30 7.79 -6.62
C ASP A 84 -10.94 6.52 -5.83
N ASN A 85 -10.68 5.44 -6.57
CA ASN A 85 -10.33 4.15 -6.02
C ASN A 85 -8.83 4.01 -5.90
N CYS A 86 -8.45 3.32 -4.84
CA CYS A 86 -7.10 2.98 -4.48
C CYS A 86 -6.96 1.46 -4.49
N VAL A 87 -5.79 0.99 -4.88
CA VAL A 87 -5.36 -0.36 -4.55
C VAL A 87 -4.39 -0.30 -3.38
N TYR A 88 -4.62 -1.19 -2.42
CA TYR A 88 -3.80 -1.37 -1.24
C TYR A 88 -3.16 -2.74 -1.29
N PHE A 89 -1.85 -2.79 -1.08
CA PHE A 89 -1.13 -4.03 -0.78
C PHE A 89 -0.62 -3.91 0.64
N PHE A 90 -1.00 -4.83 1.51
CA PHE A 90 -0.54 -4.77 2.90
C PHE A 90 -0.18 -6.14 3.45
N ARG A 91 0.70 -6.11 4.44
CA ARG A 91 1.15 -7.26 5.20
C ARG A 91 1.33 -6.83 6.66
N ASP A 92 0.71 -7.57 7.57
CA ASP A 92 0.91 -7.35 9.00
C ASP A 92 2.38 -7.66 9.36
N TYR A 93 2.95 -7.00 10.38
CA TYR A 93 4.37 -7.23 10.75
C TYR A 93 4.64 -8.60 11.38
N ASP A 94 3.60 -9.44 11.56
CA ASP A 94 3.79 -10.85 11.89
C ASP A 94 4.54 -11.56 10.74
N PRO A 95 5.70 -12.22 11.02
CA PRO A 95 6.44 -12.97 10.01
C PRO A 95 5.59 -14.01 9.26
N LYS A 96 4.54 -14.54 9.90
CA LYS A 96 3.61 -15.51 9.31
C LYS A 96 2.48 -14.85 8.52
N ALA A 97 2.26 -13.55 8.68
CA ALA A 97 1.22 -12.84 7.94
C ALA A 97 1.50 -12.85 6.45
N LYS A 98 0.43 -13.06 5.71
CA LYS A 98 0.44 -13.17 4.26
C LYS A 98 0.00 -11.85 3.66
N VAL A 99 0.40 -11.63 2.41
CA VAL A 99 0.06 -10.45 1.65
C VAL A 99 -1.44 -10.44 1.38
N LYS A 100 -2.07 -9.29 1.62
CA LYS A 100 -3.46 -9.01 1.31
C LYS A 100 -3.54 -7.86 0.31
N MET A 101 -4.59 -7.87 -0.51
CA MET A 101 -4.91 -6.79 -1.42
C MET A 101 -6.34 -6.30 -1.16
N GLY A 102 -6.53 -4.98 -1.17
CA GLY A 102 -7.83 -4.34 -1.17
C GLY A 102 -7.98 -3.40 -2.35
N ILE A 103 -9.19 -3.30 -2.89
CA ILE A 103 -9.59 -2.21 -3.79
C ILE A 103 -10.72 -1.47 -3.08
N GLY A 104 -10.59 -0.16 -2.91
CA GLY A 104 -11.60 0.64 -2.22
C GLY A 104 -11.42 2.12 -2.48
N SER A 105 -12.32 2.94 -1.93
CA SER A 105 -12.21 4.40 -2.02
C SER A 105 -10.94 4.89 -1.33
N CYS A 106 -10.25 5.84 -1.96
CA CYS A 106 -9.10 6.50 -1.39
C CYS A 106 -9.55 7.40 -0.23
N PRO A 107 -9.17 7.14 1.04
CA PRO A 107 -9.34 8.13 2.08
C PRO A 107 -8.49 9.35 1.74
N ALA A 108 -9.03 10.54 2.03
CA ALA A 108 -8.27 11.78 1.98
C ALA A 108 -7.01 11.62 2.85
N VAL A 109 -5.93 12.29 2.48
CA VAL A 109 -4.59 12.15 3.08
C VAL A 109 -4.54 12.59 4.56
N ASP A 110 -5.66 13.02 5.15
CA ASP A 110 -5.76 13.51 6.51
C ASP A 110 -6.34 12.47 7.48
N SER A 111 -5.60 11.38 7.77
CA SER A 111 -5.81 10.61 9.01
C SER A 111 -4.63 9.68 9.30
N LEU A 112 -3.53 10.25 9.79
CA LEU A 112 -2.58 9.59 10.69
C LEU A 112 -2.22 10.56 11.81
#